data_AF-A0A0N1J6B5-F1
#
_entry.id   AF-A0A0N1J6B5-F1
#
_cell.length_a   1.000
_cell.length_b   1.000
_cell.length_c   1.000
_cell.angle_alpha   90.00
_cell.angle_beta   90.00
_cell.angle_gamma   90.00
#
_symmetry.space_group_name_H-M   'P 1'
#
loop_
_entity.id
_entity.type
_entity.pdbx_description
1 polymer ?
#
loop_
_entity_poly.entity_id
_entity_poly.type
_entity_poly.pdbx_seq_one_letter_code
_entity_poly.pdbx_strand_id
1 'polypeptide(L)'
;MTKSTKWNIYLSGEIHTDWREQIEASVNEAGLPVSFSAPVTHHEASDDCGVAILGAESDKFWHDHKGAQINAIRTRTLIGNADIVVVRFGEKYKQWNAAFDAGYAAALGKPLIIIHQDEHAHALKEVDAAALAVAKTPAQVADILRYVIEGRLDGYTDGSAS
;
A
#
# COMPACT_ATOMS: atom_id res chain seq x y z
N MET A 1 12.97 -15.62 -24.38
CA MET A 1 12.39 -15.71 -23.02
C MET A 1 12.84 -14.47 -22.26
N THR A 2 12.07 -13.38 -22.36
CA THR A 2 12.28 -12.20 -21.51
C THR A 2 12.01 -12.64 -20.08
N LYS A 3 12.98 -12.39 -19.19
CA LYS A 3 12.84 -12.67 -17.77
C LYS A 3 11.65 -11.83 -17.28
N SER A 4 10.56 -12.46 -16.86
CA SER A 4 9.46 -11.75 -16.22
C SER A 4 10.02 -11.13 -14.94
N THR A 5 10.24 -9.81 -14.96
CA THR A 5 10.67 -9.07 -13.78
C THR A 5 9.48 -9.01 -12.85
N LYS A 6 9.63 -9.63 -11.68
CA LYS A 6 8.59 -9.61 -10.65
C LYS A 6 8.42 -8.19 -10.11
N TRP A 7 7.21 -7.67 -10.11
CA TRP A 7 6.87 -6.34 -9.58
C TRP A 7 6.64 -6.41 -8.08
N ASN A 8 7.24 -5.50 -7.32
CA ASN A 8 7.05 -5.38 -5.87
C ASN A 8 6.02 -4.29 -5.57
N ILE A 9 4.90 -4.66 -4.97
CA ILE A 9 3.80 -3.75 -4.65
C ILE A 9 3.67 -3.64 -3.13
N TYR A 10 3.68 -2.42 -2.61
CA TYR A 10 3.48 -2.16 -1.17
C TYR A 10 2.05 -1.68 -0.88
N LEU A 11 1.34 -2.39 -0.01
CA LEU A 11 -0.06 -2.12 0.35
C LEU A 11 -0.17 -1.48 1.75
N SER A 12 -0.14 -0.14 1.81
CA SER A 12 -0.36 0.64 3.05
C SER A 12 -1.83 1.03 3.22
N GLY A 13 -2.23 1.35 4.45
CA GLY A 13 -3.58 1.81 4.76
C GLY A 13 -4.27 1.04 5.87
N GLU A 14 -5.58 1.24 6.00
CA GLU A 14 -6.41 0.58 7.02
C GLU A 14 -6.27 -0.96 7.04
N ILE A 15 -6.52 -1.54 8.22
CA ILE A 15 -6.37 -2.98 8.52
C ILE A 15 -7.68 -3.62 9.02
N HIS A 16 -8.80 -2.95 8.83
CA HIS A 16 -10.11 -3.31 9.34
C HIS A 16 -11.03 -4.00 8.31
N THR A 17 -10.62 -4.08 7.05
CA THR A 17 -11.30 -4.87 6.01
C THR A 17 -10.31 -5.71 5.19
N ASP A 18 -10.86 -6.56 4.32
CA ASP A 18 -10.21 -7.56 3.48
C ASP A 18 -9.68 -7.03 2.13
N TRP A 19 -9.46 -5.71 2.01
CA TRP A 19 -9.15 -5.08 0.72
C TRP A 19 -7.81 -5.54 0.11
N ARG A 20 -6.83 -5.88 0.95
CA ARG A 20 -5.52 -6.36 0.48
C ARG A 20 -5.70 -7.73 -0.15
N GLU A 21 -6.40 -8.60 0.55
CA GLU A 21 -6.75 -9.95 0.14
C GLU A 21 -7.52 -9.93 -1.19
N GLN A 22 -8.43 -8.97 -1.38
CA GLN A 22 -9.13 -8.79 -2.66
C GLN A 22 -8.17 -8.45 -3.81
N ILE A 23 -7.23 -7.51 -3.61
CA ILE A 23 -6.22 -7.18 -4.65
C ILE A 23 -5.34 -8.40 -4.93
N GLU A 24 -4.82 -9.04 -3.88
CA GLU A 24 -3.96 -10.21 -4.00
C GLU A 24 -4.65 -11.35 -4.75
N ALA A 25 -5.91 -11.63 -4.44
CA ALA A 25 -6.70 -12.65 -5.11
C ALA A 25 -6.87 -12.33 -6.61
N SER A 26 -7.29 -11.11 -6.96
CA SER A 26 -7.49 -10.72 -8.37
C SER A 26 -6.19 -10.73 -9.18
N VAL A 27 -5.07 -10.30 -8.58
CA VAL A 27 -3.76 -10.31 -9.23
C VAL A 27 -3.23 -11.73 -9.43
N ASN A 28 -3.45 -12.62 -8.45
CA ASN A 28 -3.10 -14.04 -8.56
C ASN A 28 -3.96 -14.77 -9.60
N GLU A 29 -5.27 -14.50 -9.64
CA GLU A 29 -6.19 -15.06 -10.64
C GLU A 29 -5.81 -14.64 -12.05
N ALA A 30 -5.39 -13.38 -12.23
CA ALA A 30 -4.86 -12.87 -13.49
C ALA A 30 -3.46 -13.38 -13.86
N GLY A 31 -2.79 -14.12 -12.97
CA GLY A 31 -1.45 -14.68 -13.22
C GLY A 31 -0.34 -13.63 -13.31
N LEU A 32 -0.54 -12.44 -12.75
CA LEU A 32 0.43 -11.35 -12.85
C LEU A 32 1.69 -11.63 -12.02
N PRO A 33 2.90 -11.26 -12.50
CA PRO A 33 4.16 -11.51 -11.81
C PRO A 33 4.40 -10.50 -10.66
N VAL A 34 3.57 -10.55 -9.62
CA VAL A 34 3.58 -9.57 -8.53
C VAL A 34 4.02 -10.20 -7.21
N SER A 35 4.74 -9.44 -6.39
CA SER A 35 5.01 -9.72 -4.98
C SER A 35 4.43 -8.61 -4.13
N PHE A 36 3.58 -8.96 -3.17
CA PHE A 36 3.01 -7.99 -2.24
C PHE A 36 3.81 -7.90 -0.94
N SER A 37 3.78 -6.72 -0.33
CA SER A 37 4.26 -6.49 1.02
C SER A 37 3.40 -5.43 1.71
N ALA A 38 3.34 -5.47 3.04
CA ALA A 38 2.48 -4.59 3.84
C ALA A 38 3.13 -4.30 5.22
N PRO A 39 2.63 -3.27 5.95
CA PRO A 39 2.93 -3.10 7.37
C PRO A 39 2.58 -4.36 8.20
N VAL A 40 3.07 -4.40 9.44
CA VAL A 40 2.59 -5.40 10.41
C VAL A 40 1.12 -5.10 10.73
N THR A 41 0.22 -6.05 10.47
CA THR A 41 -1.23 -5.90 10.70
C THR A 41 -1.66 -6.41 12.07
N HIS A 42 -0.81 -7.15 12.78
CA HIS A 42 -1.07 -7.59 14.15
C HIS A 42 -0.85 -6.43 15.12
N HIS A 43 -1.94 -5.81 15.58
CA HIS A 43 -1.95 -4.56 16.34
C HIS A 43 -1.00 -4.58 17.56
N GLU A 44 -1.14 -5.56 18.46
CA GLU A 44 -0.33 -5.67 19.68
C GLU A 44 1.17 -5.82 19.35
N ALA A 45 1.50 -6.56 18.29
CA ALA A 45 2.89 -6.76 17.90
C ALA A 45 3.49 -5.48 17.31
N SER A 46 2.68 -4.71 16.55
CA SER A 46 3.08 -3.41 16.02
C SER A 46 3.32 -2.39 17.13
N ASP A 47 2.43 -2.34 18.13
CA ASP A 47 2.51 -1.37 19.23
C ASP A 47 3.67 -1.68 20.19
N ASP A 48 3.85 -2.96 20.54
CA ASP A 48 4.76 -3.35 21.62
C ASP A 48 6.14 -3.79 21.12
N CYS A 49 6.39 -3.85 19.80
CA CYS A 49 7.68 -4.29 19.25
C CYS A 49 8.87 -3.50 19.83
N GLY A 50 8.67 -2.20 20.06
CA GLY A 50 9.65 -1.30 20.66
C GLY A 50 10.12 -1.78 22.03
N VAL A 51 9.16 -1.98 22.94
CA VAL A 51 9.46 -2.34 24.33
C VAL A 51 9.82 -3.81 24.49
N ALA A 52 9.28 -4.69 23.65
CA ALA A 52 9.63 -6.11 23.62
C ALA A 52 11.09 -6.35 23.19
N ILE A 53 11.61 -5.53 22.28
CA ILE A 53 12.97 -5.70 21.71
C ILE A 53 14.01 -4.84 22.42
N LEU A 54 13.71 -3.56 22.68
CA LEU A 54 14.67 -2.58 23.20
C LEU A 54 14.56 -2.37 24.72
N GLY A 55 13.64 -3.07 25.38
CA GLY A 55 13.40 -3.01 26.81
C GLY A 55 12.22 -2.11 27.19
N ALA A 56 11.63 -2.43 28.34
CA ALA A 56 10.43 -1.81 28.87
C ALA A 56 10.55 -0.28 28.92
N GLU A 57 9.41 0.39 28.70
CA GLU A 57 9.29 1.84 28.73
C GLU A 57 8.02 2.22 29.49
N SER A 58 8.16 2.98 30.57
CA SER A 58 7.02 3.39 31.39
C SER A 58 6.40 4.69 30.90
N ASP A 59 7.17 5.53 30.19
CA ASP A 59 6.64 6.73 29.56
C ASP A 59 5.89 6.36 28.28
N LYS A 60 4.59 6.68 28.23
CA LYS A 60 3.73 6.28 27.11
C LYS A 60 4.17 6.89 25.77
N PHE A 61 4.71 8.11 25.77
CA PHE A 61 5.21 8.71 24.54
C PHE A 61 6.43 7.94 24.02
N TRP A 62 7.38 7.61 24.90
CA TRP A 62 8.58 6.86 24.49
C TRP A 62 8.28 5.41 24.14
N HIS A 63 7.28 4.80 24.78
CA HIS A 63 6.75 3.50 24.42
C HIS A 63 6.32 3.48 22.95
N ASP A 64 5.42 4.39 22.59
CA ASP A 64 4.87 4.47 21.23
C ASP A 64 5.93 4.93 20.23
N HIS A 65 6.84 5.81 20.64
CA HIS A 65 7.97 6.23 19.81
C HIS A 65 8.88 5.05 19.46
N LYS A 66 9.22 4.19 20.43
CA LYS A 66 10.05 2.99 20.18
C LYS A 66 9.38 2.08 19.15
N GLY A 67 8.09 1.76 19.34
CA GLY A 67 7.33 0.94 18.39
C GLY A 67 7.29 1.58 16.99
N ALA A 68 6.98 2.87 16.92
CA ALA A 68 6.93 3.62 15.67
C ALA A 68 8.28 3.61 14.91
N GLN A 69 9.41 3.78 15.60
CA GLN A 69 10.73 3.78 14.95
C GLN A 69 11.10 2.41 14.37
N ILE A 70 10.83 1.32 15.09
CA ILE A 70 11.10 -0.04 14.58
C ILE A 70 10.22 -0.34 13.36
N ASN A 71 8.92 -0.01 13.44
CA ASN A 71 8.03 -0.13 12.30
C ASN A 71 8.48 0.74 11.12
N ALA A 72 8.99 1.94 11.37
CA ALA A 72 9.49 2.83 10.33
C ALA A 72 10.69 2.24 9.58
N ILE A 73 11.61 1.53 10.24
CA ILE A 73 12.72 0.82 9.56
C ILE A 73 12.14 -0.14 8.51
N ARG A 74 11.16 -0.95 8.90
CA ARG A 74 10.51 -1.91 8.01
C ARG A 74 9.74 -1.21 6.89
N THR A 75 8.81 -0.31 7.24
CA THR A 75 7.93 0.36 6.29
C THR A 75 8.70 1.17 5.26
N ARG A 76 9.70 1.96 5.68
CA ARG A 76 10.52 2.75 4.75
C ARG A 76 11.35 1.87 3.82
N THR A 77 11.86 0.74 4.31
CA THR A 77 12.60 -0.23 3.49
C THR A 77 11.69 -0.84 2.43
N LEU A 78 10.47 -1.25 2.80
CA LEU A 78 9.52 -1.83 1.86
C LEU A 78 9.02 -0.83 0.83
N ILE A 79 8.67 0.39 1.23
CA ILE A 79 8.31 1.46 0.31
C ILE A 79 9.47 1.75 -0.64
N GLY A 80 10.71 1.85 -0.13
CA GLY A 80 11.90 2.08 -0.94
C GLY A 80 12.15 1.01 -2.00
N ASN A 81 11.81 -0.24 -1.70
CA ASN A 81 11.98 -1.39 -2.62
C ASN A 81 10.76 -1.64 -3.53
N ALA A 82 9.64 -0.94 -3.31
CA ALA A 82 8.44 -1.10 -4.12
C ALA A 82 8.59 -0.44 -5.50
N ASP A 83 8.05 -1.10 -6.51
CA ASP A 83 7.86 -0.54 -7.86
C ASP A 83 6.60 0.33 -7.90
N ILE A 84 5.56 -0.03 -7.15
CA ILE A 84 4.32 0.74 -6.97
C ILE A 84 3.89 0.69 -5.50
N VAL A 85 3.41 1.81 -4.98
CA VAL A 85 2.81 1.91 -3.64
C VAL A 85 1.31 2.14 -3.79
N VAL A 86 0.51 1.35 -3.08
CA VAL A 86 -0.94 1.51 -2.98
C VAL A 86 -1.28 1.89 -1.54
N VAL A 87 -2.02 2.98 -1.36
CA VAL A 87 -2.44 3.45 -0.03
C VAL A 87 -3.95 3.52 0.03
N ARG A 88 -4.56 2.78 0.97
CA ARG A 88 -6.01 2.84 1.20
C ARG A 88 -6.36 3.67 2.44
N PHE A 89 -7.29 4.60 2.25
CA PHE A 89 -7.95 5.33 3.32
C PHE A 89 -9.37 4.77 3.53
N GLY A 90 -9.57 4.14 4.68
CA GLY A 90 -10.90 3.66 5.13
C GLY A 90 -11.69 4.71 5.92
N GLU A 91 -12.88 4.36 6.37
CA GLU A 91 -13.77 5.29 7.09
C GLU A 91 -13.43 5.43 8.59
N LYS A 92 -12.73 4.44 9.14
CA LYS A 92 -12.42 4.38 10.57
C LYS A 92 -11.08 5.01 10.88
N TYR A 93 -11.05 5.79 11.96
CA TYR A 93 -9.87 6.50 12.45
C TYR A 93 -9.28 7.48 11.42
N LYS A 94 -8.38 8.32 11.89
CA LYS A 94 -7.78 9.38 11.06
C LYS A 94 -6.70 8.89 10.10
N GLN A 95 -6.14 7.70 10.30
CA GLN A 95 -5.15 7.04 9.42
C GLN A 95 -3.92 7.91 9.07
N TRP A 96 -3.36 8.60 10.06
CA TRP A 96 -2.19 9.45 9.89
C TRP A 96 -0.94 8.70 9.41
N ASN A 97 -0.81 7.43 9.79
CA ASN A 97 0.25 6.56 9.27
C ASN A 97 0.13 6.36 7.76
N ALA A 98 -1.09 6.15 7.23
CA ALA A 98 -1.32 5.99 5.79
C ALA A 98 -1.00 7.28 5.01
N ALA A 99 -1.40 8.43 5.54
CA ALA A 99 -1.05 9.73 4.96
C ALA A 99 0.47 9.98 4.96
N PHE A 100 1.15 9.57 6.04
CA PHE A 100 2.61 9.68 6.15
C PHE A 100 3.31 8.76 5.13
N ASP A 101 2.85 7.51 4.97
CA ASP A 101 3.38 6.57 3.99
C ASP A 101 3.17 7.07 2.55
N ALA A 102 2.00 7.63 2.24
CA ALA A 102 1.73 8.25 0.93
C ALA A 102 2.67 9.42 0.64
N GLY A 103 2.87 10.31 1.63
CA GLY A 103 3.82 11.42 1.51
C GLY A 103 5.27 10.96 1.35
N TYR A 104 5.67 9.91 2.09
CA TYR A 104 7.02 9.33 1.99
C TYR A 104 7.25 8.66 0.63
N ALA A 105 6.26 7.93 0.12
CA ALA A 105 6.30 7.33 -1.21
C ALA A 105 6.41 8.40 -2.32
N ALA A 106 5.59 9.46 -2.22
CA ALA A 106 5.65 10.59 -3.14
C ALA A 106 7.01 11.30 -3.10
N ALA A 107 7.58 11.53 -1.91
CA ALA A 107 8.90 12.14 -1.77
C ALA A 107 10.04 11.30 -2.39
N LEU A 108 9.88 9.97 -2.42
CA LEU A 108 10.81 9.05 -3.09
C LEU A 108 10.55 8.91 -4.60
N GLY A 109 9.53 9.58 -5.14
CA GLY A 109 9.14 9.47 -6.55
C GLY A 109 8.54 8.12 -6.91
N LYS A 110 7.96 7.40 -5.94
CA LYS A 110 7.31 6.11 -6.19
C LYS A 110 5.97 6.31 -6.90
N PRO A 111 5.65 5.53 -7.96
CA PRO A 111 4.31 5.45 -8.49
C PRO A 111 3.30 5.15 -7.37
N LEU A 112 2.30 6.02 -7.24
CA LEU A 112 1.37 6.02 -6.11
C LEU A 112 -0.07 5.86 -6.61
N ILE A 113 -0.77 4.88 -6.03
CA ILE A 113 -2.21 4.66 -6.24
C ILE A 113 -2.91 4.86 -4.90
N ILE A 114 -3.95 5.68 -4.86
CA ILE A 114 -4.75 5.92 -3.66
C ILE A 114 -6.09 5.23 -3.79
N ILE A 115 -6.60 4.63 -2.71
CA ILE A 115 -7.95 4.10 -2.63
C ILE A 115 -8.73 4.85 -1.54
N HIS A 116 -9.82 5.53 -1.89
CA HIS A 116 -10.70 6.16 -0.89
C HIS A 116 -12.13 6.41 -1.44
N GLN A 117 -13.12 6.53 -0.55
CA GLN A 117 -14.50 6.93 -0.92
C GLN A 117 -14.64 8.45 -1.03
N ASP A 118 -15.72 8.94 -1.63
CA ASP A 118 -15.91 10.37 -1.95
C ASP A 118 -15.86 11.28 -0.71
N GLU A 119 -16.23 10.74 0.46
CA GLU A 119 -16.22 11.42 1.75
C GLU A 119 -14.82 11.90 2.16
N HIS A 120 -13.76 11.28 1.65
CA HIS A 120 -12.38 11.64 1.95
C HIS A 120 -11.73 12.59 0.93
N ALA A 121 -12.36 12.84 -0.23
CA ALA A 121 -11.74 13.56 -1.34
C ALA A 121 -11.23 14.95 -0.96
N HIS A 122 -11.99 15.71 -0.18
CA HIS A 122 -11.54 17.05 0.25
C HIS A 122 -10.33 16.99 1.18
N ALA A 123 -10.29 16.02 2.10
CA ALA A 123 -9.22 15.86 3.07
C ALA A 123 -7.94 15.28 2.44
N LEU A 124 -8.09 14.55 1.34
CA LEU A 124 -6.99 13.88 0.63
C LEU A 124 -6.52 14.63 -0.61
N LYS A 125 -7.05 15.81 -0.94
CA LYS A 125 -6.74 16.53 -2.20
C LYS A 125 -5.25 16.72 -2.50
N GLU A 126 -4.39 16.95 -1.49
CA GLU A 126 -2.94 17.02 -1.68
C GLU A 126 -2.29 15.65 -1.90
N VAL A 127 -2.83 14.61 -1.26
CA VAL A 127 -2.39 13.21 -1.46
C VAL A 127 -2.82 12.73 -2.86
N ASP A 128 -4.04 13.04 -3.27
CA ASP A 128 -4.58 12.74 -4.59
C ASP A 128 -3.79 13.44 -5.69
N ALA A 129 -3.38 14.70 -5.46
CA ALA A 129 -2.55 15.45 -6.40
C ALA A 129 -1.14 14.84 -6.59
N ALA A 130 -0.64 14.08 -5.60
CA ALA A 130 0.62 13.35 -5.70
C ALA A 130 0.47 11.94 -6.31
N ALA A 131 -0.76 11.44 -6.41
CA ALA A 131 -1.06 10.11 -6.93
C ALA A 131 -1.11 10.09 -8.46
N LEU A 132 -0.74 8.96 -9.05
CA LEU A 132 -0.92 8.72 -10.49
C LEU A 132 -2.30 8.14 -10.81
N ALA A 133 -2.98 7.57 -9.81
CA ALA A 133 -4.34 7.10 -9.91
C ALA A 133 -5.05 7.17 -8.56
N VAL A 134 -6.34 7.53 -8.60
CA VAL A 134 -7.25 7.49 -7.45
C VAL A 134 -8.37 6.50 -7.77
N ALA A 135 -8.41 5.40 -7.03
CA ALA A 135 -9.38 4.33 -7.15
C ALA A 135 -10.43 4.39 -6.02
N LYS A 136 -11.58 3.78 -6.28
CA LYS A 136 -12.69 3.58 -5.33
C LYS A 136 -12.77 2.15 -4.80
N THR A 137 -12.27 1.18 -5.57
CA THR A 137 -12.39 -0.24 -5.22
C THR A 137 -11.05 -0.98 -5.39
N PRO A 138 -10.83 -2.07 -4.64
CA PRO A 138 -9.73 -3.00 -4.86
C PRO A 138 -9.62 -3.51 -6.31
N ALA A 139 -10.77 -3.77 -6.95
CA ALA A 139 -10.83 -4.28 -8.32
C ALA A 139 -10.20 -3.30 -9.32
N GLN A 140 -10.45 -1.99 -9.18
CA GLN A 140 -9.82 -0.97 -10.03
C GLN A 140 -8.30 -0.96 -9.89
N VAL A 141 -7.77 -1.26 -8.70
CA VAL A 141 -6.31 -1.39 -8.52
C VAL A 141 -5.78 -2.61 -9.26
N ALA A 142 -6.45 -3.76 -9.18
CA ALA A 142 -6.07 -4.95 -9.93
C ALA A 142 -6.09 -4.71 -11.46
N ASP A 143 -7.09 -3.97 -11.96
CA ASP A 143 -7.18 -3.58 -13.37
C ASP A 143 -6.05 -2.65 -13.79
N ILE A 144 -5.70 -1.65 -12.96
CA ILE A 144 -4.55 -0.78 -13.18
C ILE A 144 -3.26 -1.61 -13.24
N LEU A 145 -3.06 -2.54 -12.30
CA LEU A 145 -1.86 -3.39 -12.28
C LEU A 145 -1.76 -4.27 -13.53
N ARG A 146 -2.87 -4.89 -13.96
CA ARG A 146 -2.91 -5.68 -15.20
C ARG A 146 -2.51 -4.84 -16.41
N TYR A 147 -3.08 -3.64 -16.55
CA TYR A 147 -2.76 -2.75 -17.66
C TYR A 147 -1.31 -2.28 -17.64
N VAL A 148 -0.80 -1.85 -16.48
CA VAL A 148 0.58 -1.32 -16.37
C VAL A 148 1.62 -2.43 -16.61
N ILE A 149 1.35 -3.65 -16.15
CA ILE A 149 2.32 -4.75 -16.23
C ILE A 149 2.31 -5.40 -17.62
N GLU A 150 1.14 -5.60 -18.21
CA GLU A 150 0.99 -6.40 -19.44
C GLU A 150 0.59 -5.58 -20.66
N GLY A 151 0.15 -4.33 -20.49
CA GLY A 151 -0.49 -3.54 -21.54
C GLY A 151 -1.88 -4.06 -21.93
N ARG A 152 -2.46 -4.98 -21.15
CA ARG A 152 -3.76 -5.59 -21.42
C ARG A 152 -4.90 -4.77 -20.80
N LEU A 153 -5.89 -4.42 -21.62
CA LEU A 153 -7.13 -3.78 -21.22
C LEU A 153 -8.33 -4.62 -21.69
N ASP A 154 -9.12 -5.12 -20.74
CA ASP A 154 -10.27 -5.97 -21.03
C ASP A 154 -11.31 -5.23 -21.89
N GLY A 155 -11.88 -5.91 -22.88
CA GLY A 155 -12.75 -5.34 -23.90
C GLY A 155 -12.04 -4.59 -25.04
N TYR A 156 -10.73 -4.34 -24.92
CA TYR A 156 -9.95 -3.59 -25.93
C TYR A 156 -8.81 -4.41 -26.53
N THR A 157 -8.08 -5.18 -25.72
CA THR A 157 -6.89 -5.93 -26.17
C THR A 157 -7.09 -7.45 -26.13
N ASP A 158 -8.30 -7.94 -25.88
CA ASP A 158 -8.57 -9.39 -25.76
C ASP A 158 -8.36 -10.18 -27.07
N GLY A 159 -8.32 -9.49 -28.21
CA GLY A 159 -8.03 -10.08 -29.53
C GLY A 159 -6.61 -9.87 -30.04
N SER A 160 -5.76 -9.12 -29.33
CA SER A 160 -4.40 -8.78 -29.78
C SER A 160 -3.34 -9.75 -29.27
N ALA A 161 -3.67 -11.04 -29.21
CA ALA A 161 -2.66 -12.09 -29.11
C ALA A 161 -1.93 -12.19 -30.46
N SER A 162 -0.93 -11.34 -30.66
CA SER A 162 0.06 -11.45 -31.73
C SER A 162 1.47 -11.32 -31.15
#